data_AF-A0A2K3CNQ6-F1
#
_entry.id   AF-A0A2K3CNQ6-F1
#
_cell.length_a   1.000
_cell.length_b   1.000
_cell.length_c   1.000
_cell.angle_alpha   90.00
_cell.angle_beta   90.00
_cell.angle_gamma   90.00
#
_symmetry.space_group_name_H-M   'P 1'
#
loop_
_entity.id
_entity.type
_entity.pdbx_description
1 polymer ?
#
loop_
_entity_poly.entity_id
_entity_poly.type
_entity_poly.pdbx_seq_one_letter_code
_entity_poly.pdbx_strand_id
1 'polypeptide(L)'
;MEGSCVLGGGFPAAQWPPKSVPRKTVESIPIKTFRTELLALKAAGLNLTTLRYLLYSAPGALAVEGVVARLGALRRLTGSADEVETVDLWVRAPALMTMSEADLRERLEAVEAVMGKEGRSAAYVRDLVRLHPGVLAARPEALDWRLALLREAGGAVRSWRQELAGAAPRRLGALLTAPKRSLLRLKYTVERGSAPLGMAAIIRWSDAEWAARQPDFAAWEADFLALEAAEAALDAERLSEWALLPLT
;
A
#
# COMPACT_ATOMS: atom_id res chain seq x y z
N MET A 1 27.92 27.01 26.02
CA MET A 1 26.44 27.15 25.93
C MET A 1 25.98 26.09 24.95
N GLU A 2 25.65 24.90 25.47
CA GLU A 2 25.18 23.78 24.67
C GLU A 2 23.69 23.96 24.39
N GLY A 3 23.34 24.01 23.11
CA GLY A 3 21.98 24.11 22.63
C GLY A 3 21.22 22.81 22.92
N SER A 4 20.30 22.88 23.87
CA SER A 4 19.24 21.91 24.09
C SER A 4 18.53 21.59 22.77
N CYS A 5 18.71 20.35 22.30
CA CYS A 5 18.01 19.84 21.12
C CYS A 5 16.56 19.55 21.52
N VAL A 6 15.63 20.38 21.05
CA VAL A 6 14.19 20.25 21.29
C VAL A 6 13.68 18.99 20.60
N LEU A 7 13.50 17.92 21.37
CA LEU A 7 12.76 16.73 20.96
C LEU A 7 11.26 17.08 20.85
N GLY A 8 10.75 17.21 19.63
CA GLY A 8 9.29 17.32 19.43
C GLY A 8 8.78 17.78 18.07
N GLY A 9 9.62 18.27 17.16
CA GLY A 9 9.16 18.81 15.87
C GLY A 9 9.24 17.79 14.75
N GLY A 10 8.21 16.96 14.55
CA GLY A 10 8.13 16.17 13.31
C GLY A 10 7.18 14.97 13.31
N PHE A 11 6.64 14.57 14.46
CA PHE A 11 5.74 13.41 14.51
C PHE A 11 4.27 13.84 14.35
N PRO A 12 3.46 13.23 13.48
CA PRO A 12 2.07 13.63 13.29
C PRO A 12 1.25 13.30 14.54
N ALA A 13 1.09 14.29 15.43
CA ALA A 13 0.27 14.22 16.64
C ALA A 13 -1.21 13.90 16.34
N ALA A 14 -1.67 14.09 15.11
CA ALA A 14 -3.08 14.00 14.71
C ALA A 14 -3.68 12.57 14.76
N GLN A 15 -2.88 11.52 14.97
CA GLN A 15 -3.35 10.12 14.99
C GLN A 15 -3.21 9.45 16.35
N TRP A 16 -2.93 10.22 17.41
CA TRP A 16 -2.76 9.69 18.76
C TRP A 16 -3.99 10.00 19.65
N PRO A 17 -4.56 8.99 20.35
CA PRO A 17 -4.27 7.56 20.26
C PRO A 17 -4.86 6.94 18.97
N PRO A 18 -4.27 5.87 18.43
CA PRO A 18 -4.85 5.15 17.29
C PRO A 18 -6.23 4.59 17.67
N LYS A 19 -7.19 4.72 16.74
CA LYS A 19 -8.54 4.17 16.89
C LYS A 19 -8.44 2.65 16.82
N SER A 20 -8.48 1.99 17.98
CA SER A 20 -8.47 0.54 18.21
C SER A 20 -7.13 -0.17 18.00
N VAL A 21 -6.59 -0.73 19.08
CA VAL A 21 -5.52 -1.74 19.05
C VAL A 21 -6.20 -3.10 18.96
N PRO A 22 -5.89 -3.97 17.98
CA PRO A 22 -6.38 -5.34 18.00
C PRO A 22 -5.75 -6.09 19.18
N ARG A 23 -6.50 -6.25 20.28
CA ARG A 23 -6.05 -6.90 21.54
C ARG A 23 -5.41 -8.28 21.33
N LYS A 24 -5.91 -9.05 20.36
CA LYS A 24 -5.46 -10.44 20.09
C LYS A 24 -4.00 -10.56 19.62
N THR A 25 -3.39 -9.50 19.09
CA THR A 25 -2.04 -9.55 18.50
C THR A 25 -0.93 -9.47 19.56
N VAL A 26 -1.21 -8.93 20.74
CA VAL A 26 -0.20 -8.73 21.80
C VAL A 26 -0.12 -9.94 22.74
N GLU A 27 -1.23 -10.66 22.93
CA GLU A 27 -1.33 -11.78 23.87
C GLU A 27 -0.61 -13.06 23.40
N SER A 28 -0.33 -13.19 22.10
CA SER A 28 0.35 -14.36 21.52
C SER A 28 1.87 -14.21 21.35
N ILE A 29 2.43 -13.02 21.58
CA ILE A 29 3.85 -12.76 21.38
C ILE A 29 4.62 -13.17 22.64
N PRO A 30 5.69 -13.98 22.52
CA PRO A 30 6.57 -14.24 23.64
C PRO A 30 7.14 -12.93 24.20
N ILE A 31 6.78 -12.59 25.45
CA ILE A 31 7.21 -11.35 26.13
C ILE A 31 8.73 -11.16 26.07
N LYS A 32 9.50 -12.25 26.09
CA LYS A 32 10.96 -12.23 25.98
C LYS A 32 11.42 -11.65 24.64
N THR A 33 10.93 -12.19 23.51
CA THR A 33 11.26 -11.72 22.15
C THR A 33 10.89 -10.26 22.00
N PHE A 34 9.66 -9.91 22.39
CA PHE A 34 9.16 -8.54 22.32
C PHE A 34 10.03 -7.53 23.06
N ARG A 35 10.45 -7.86 24.29
CA ARG A 35 11.33 -7.02 25.11
C ARG A 35 12.71 -6.90 24.50
N THR A 36 13.26 -7.98 23.96
CA THR A 36 14.56 -7.97 23.28
C THR A 36 14.54 -7.03 22.07
N GLU A 37 13.54 -7.15 21.20
CA GLU A 37 13.44 -6.33 19.99
C GLU A 37 13.20 -4.83 20.32
N LEU A 38 12.39 -4.52 21.33
CA LEU A 38 12.22 -3.14 21.82
C LEU A 38 13.52 -2.54 22.35
N LEU A 39 14.31 -3.32 23.10
CA LEU A 39 15.61 -2.87 23.59
C LEU A 39 16.62 -2.69 22.45
N ALA A 40 16.58 -3.57 21.44
CA ALA A 40 17.42 -3.43 20.25
C ALA A 40 17.10 -2.16 19.47
N LEU A 41 15.82 -1.82 19.27
CA LEU A 41 15.41 -0.56 18.64
C LEU A 41 15.82 0.66 19.46
N LYS A 42 15.69 0.60 20.79
CA LYS A 42 16.17 1.67 21.67
C LYS A 42 17.68 1.85 21.57
N ALA A 43 18.45 0.75 21.51
CA ALA A 43 19.89 0.79 21.33
C ALA A 43 20.30 1.32 19.94
N ALA A 44 19.47 1.10 18.92
CA ALA A 44 19.62 1.67 17.58
C ALA A 44 19.26 3.17 17.49
N GLY A 45 18.92 3.82 18.61
CA GLY A 45 18.71 5.28 18.67
C GLY A 45 17.26 5.73 18.47
N LEU A 46 16.29 4.81 18.39
CA LEU A 46 14.87 5.21 18.30
C LEU A 46 14.43 5.83 19.63
N ASN A 47 13.84 7.02 19.54
CA ASN A 47 13.32 7.72 20.71
C ASN A 47 12.06 7.04 21.28
N LEU A 48 11.74 7.36 22.53
CA LEU A 48 10.62 6.75 23.26
C LEU A 48 9.26 6.96 22.59
N THR A 49 9.04 8.10 21.94
CA THR A 49 7.78 8.40 21.24
C THR A 49 7.58 7.48 20.04
N THR A 50 8.62 7.29 19.22
CA THR A 50 8.60 6.37 18.07
C THR A 50 8.42 4.92 18.52
N LEU A 51 9.09 4.50 19.59
CA LEU A 51 8.92 3.14 20.15
C LEU A 51 7.49 2.91 20.66
N ARG A 52 6.91 3.89 21.37
CA ARG A 52 5.50 3.83 21.79
C ARG A 52 4.60 3.73 20.58
N TYR A 53 4.83 4.51 19.54
CA TYR A 53 4.00 4.46 18.35
C TYR A 53 4.03 3.11 17.63
N LEU A 54 5.21 2.51 17.48
CA LEU A 54 5.37 1.14 16.95
C LEU A 54 4.61 0.12 17.80
N LEU A 55 4.71 0.25 19.13
CA LEU A 55 4.03 -0.63 20.07
C LEU A 55 2.51 -0.67 19.87
N TYR A 56 1.88 0.49 19.64
CA TYR A 56 0.43 0.57 19.46
C TYR A 56 -0.01 0.28 18.03
N SER A 57 0.73 0.77 17.04
CA SER A 57 0.29 0.73 15.64
C SER A 57 0.62 -0.58 14.95
N ALA A 58 1.69 -1.26 15.39
CA ALA A 58 2.14 -2.49 14.75
C ALA A 58 2.94 -3.42 15.70
N PRO A 59 2.29 -3.96 16.76
CA PRO A 59 2.95 -4.84 17.71
C PRO A 59 3.51 -6.12 17.08
N GLY A 60 2.94 -6.59 15.96
CA GLY A 60 3.44 -7.75 15.22
C GLY A 60 4.86 -7.58 14.65
N ALA A 61 5.32 -6.34 14.43
CA ALA A 61 6.70 -6.07 13.99
C ALA A 61 7.74 -6.56 15.00
N LEU A 62 7.37 -6.47 16.28
CA LEU A 62 8.18 -6.83 17.44
C LEU A 62 8.02 -8.32 17.82
N ALA A 63 7.13 -9.04 17.11
CA ALA A 63 6.91 -10.46 17.31
C ALA A 63 7.95 -11.35 16.60
N VAL A 64 8.74 -10.76 15.71
CA VAL A 64 9.71 -11.47 14.88
C VAL A 64 11.12 -10.96 15.21
N GLU A 65 12.07 -11.87 15.39
CA GLU A 65 13.45 -11.52 15.71
C GLU A 65 14.12 -10.72 14.59
N GLY A 66 15.03 -9.80 14.94
CA GLY A 66 15.84 -9.07 13.96
C GLY A 66 15.17 -7.82 13.39
N VAL A 67 14.38 -7.10 14.19
CA VAL A 67 13.68 -5.88 13.77
C VAL A 67 14.65 -4.80 13.28
N VAL A 68 15.83 -4.66 13.91
CA VAL A 68 16.83 -3.66 13.53
C VAL A 68 17.41 -3.95 12.14
N ALA A 69 17.66 -5.23 11.82
CA ALA A 69 18.16 -5.64 10.52
C ALA A 69 17.13 -5.35 9.41
N ARG A 70 15.85 -5.66 9.65
CA ARG A 70 14.76 -5.33 8.71
C ARG A 70 14.59 -3.82 8.51
N LEU A 71 14.70 -3.03 9.59
CA LEU A 71 14.64 -1.58 9.49
C LEU A 71 15.79 -1.04 8.62
N GLY A 72 17.00 -1.57 8.83
CA GLY A 72 18.17 -1.23 8.02
C GLY A 72 18.02 -1.64 6.55
N ALA A 73 17.46 -2.83 6.29
CA ALA A 73 17.19 -3.30 4.94
C ALA A 73 16.19 -2.39 4.22
N LEU A 74 15.06 -2.06 4.87
CA LEU A 74 14.06 -1.17 4.29
C LEU A 74 14.68 0.20 3.97
N ARG A 75 15.41 0.80 4.92
CA ARG A 75 16.06 2.10 4.73
C ARG A 75 16.97 2.11 3.51
N ARG A 76 17.81 1.07 3.33
CA ARG A 76 18.72 0.96 2.17
C ARG A 76 17.94 0.86 0.85
N LEU A 77 16.89 0.06 0.82
CA LEU A 77 16.10 -0.19 -0.38
C LEU A 77 15.24 1.02 -0.77
N THR A 78 14.67 1.74 0.20
CA THR A 78 13.82 2.91 -0.05
C THR A 78 14.61 4.21 -0.14
N GLY A 79 15.87 4.23 0.28
CA GLY A 79 16.69 5.43 0.35
C GLY A 79 16.19 6.44 1.39
N SER A 80 15.53 5.98 2.46
CA SER A 80 15.03 6.85 3.53
C SER A 80 16.18 7.57 4.23
N ALA A 81 15.97 8.84 4.57
CA ALA A 81 17.00 9.71 5.12
C ALA A 81 17.47 9.24 6.51
N ASP A 82 16.54 8.83 7.36
CA ASP A 82 16.81 8.43 8.76
C ASP A 82 15.89 7.30 9.24
N GLU A 83 16.13 6.84 10.49
CA GLU A 83 15.31 5.79 11.12
C GLU A 83 13.86 6.23 11.34
N VAL A 84 13.59 7.52 11.55
CA VAL A 84 12.23 8.02 11.81
C VAL A 84 11.38 7.94 10.55
N GLU A 85 11.91 8.38 9.41
CA GLU A 85 11.25 8.23 8.10
C GLU A 85 11.03 6.75 7.77
N THR A 86 12.01 5.89 8.07
CA THR A 86 11.87 4.44 7.82
C THR A 86 10.77 3.81 8.69
N VAL A 87 10.66 4.20 9.96
CA VAL A 87 9.57 3.76 10.85
C VAL A 87 8.21 4.28 10.36
N ASP A 88 8.14 5.51 9.85
CA ASP A 88 6.91 6.04 9.27
C ASP A 88 6.43 5.21 8.07
N LEU A 89 7.34 4.75 7.21
CA LEU A 89 6.99 3.83 6.10
C LEU A 89 6.36 2.54 6.60
N TRP A 90 6.96 1.95 7.64
CA TRP A 90 6.45 0.77 8.30
C TRP A 90 5.05 0.98 8.83
N VAL A 91 4.80 2.06 9.56
CA VAL A 91 3.47 2.24 10.15
C VAL A 91 2.41 2.51 9.10
N ARG A 92 2.74 3.23 8.02
CA ARG A 92 1.84 3.41 6.89
C ARG A 92 1.63 2.15 6.06
N ALA A 93 2.52 1.16 6.15
CA ALA A 93 2.38 -0.15 5.48
C ALA A 93 2.91 -1.29 6.36
N PRO A 94 2.15 -1.74 7.38
CA PRO A 94 2.64 -2.70 8.38
C PRO A 94 3.06 -4.06 7.81
N ALA A 95 2.52 -4.45 6.66
CA ALA A 95 2.91 -5.69 5.97
C ALA A 95 4.40 -5.73 5.57
N LEU A 96 5.07 -4.58 5.46
CA LEU A 96 6.52 -4.53 5.19
C LEU A 96 7.37 -5.07 6.36
N MET A 97 6.82 -5.10 7.57
CA MET A 97 7.57 -5.48 8.77
C MET A 97 7.83 -6.97 8.87
N THR A 98 6.99 -7.78 8.20
CA THR A 98 7.10 -9.24 8.20
C THR A 98 7.89 -9.76 7.00
N MET A 99 8.29 -8.88 6.07
CA MET A 99 9.04 -9.25 4.88
C MET A 99 10.53 -9.39 5.21
N SER A 100 11.18 -10.39 4.61
CA SER A 100 12.63 -10.51 4.64
C SER A 100 13.28 -9.46 3.73
N GLU A 101 14.60 -9.24 3.88
CA GLU A 101 15.33 -8.35 2.96
C GLU A 101 15.29 -8.87 1.52
N ALA A 102 15.28 -10.19 1.31
CA ALA A 102 15.12 -10.79 0.00
C ALA A 102 13.75 -10.46 -0.60
N ASP A 103 12.68 -10.64 0.17
CA ASP A 103 11.30 -10.34 -0.27
C ASP A 103 11.14 -8.85 -0.59
N LEU A 104 11.67 -7.95 0.26
CA LEU A 104 11.60 -6.51 0.01
C LEU A 104 12.32 -6.12 -1.28
N ARG A 105 13.46 -6.76 -1.57
CA ARG A 105 14.23 -6.50 -2.79
C ARG A 105 13.49 -7.01 -4.03
N GLU A 106 13.08 -8.27 -4.03
CA GLU A 106 12.31 -8.87 -5.13
C GLU A 106 11.05 -8.04 -5.43
N ARG A 107 10.38 -7.59 -4.37
CA ARG A 107 9.19 -6.76 -4.49
C ARG A 107 9.49 -5.38 -5.09
N LEU A 108 10.58 -4.74 -4.68
CA LEU A 108 10.99 -3.46 -5.25
C LEU A 108 11.34 -3.62 -6.72
N GLU A 109 12.10 -4.66 -7.09
CA GLU A 109 12.44 -4.98 -8.48
C GLU A 109 11.19 -5.24 -9.33
N ALA A 110 10.20 -5.94 -8.80
CA ALA A 110 8.92 -6.15 -9.48
C ALA A 110 8.16 -4.83 -9.70
N VAL A 111 8.11 -3.95 -8.70
CA VAL A 111 7.49 -2.61 -8.83
C VAL A 111 8.25 -1.78 -9.86
N GLU A 112 9.57 -1.82 -9.85
CA GLU A 112 10.42 -1.12 -10.83
C GLU A 112 10.19 -1.65 -12.25
N ALA A 113 10.06 -2.96 -12.44
CA ALA A 113 9.78 -3.56 -13.74
C ALA A 113 8.40 -3.14 -14.27
N VAL A 114 7.37 -3.16 -13.42
CA VAL A 114 6.02 -2.72 -13.76
C VAL A 114 6.00 -1.22 -14.13
N MET A 115 6.66 -0.38 -13.33
CA MET A 115 6.72 1.07 -13.55
C MET A 115 7.62 1.44 -14.74
N GLY A 116 8.64 0.62 -15.04
CA GLY A 116 9.49 0.78 -16.21
C GLY A 116 8.72 0.62 -17.52
N LYS A 117 7.75 -0.29 -17.58
CA LYS A 117 6.80 -0.41 -18.71
C LYS A 117 5.98 0.87 -18.92
N GLU A 118 5.75 1.63 -17.84
CA GLU A 118 5.09 2.95 -17.86
C GLU A 118 6.04 4.12 -18.14
N GLY A 119 7.31 3.85 -18.47
CA GLY A 119 8.33 4.86 -18.72
C GLY A 119 8.76 5.64 -17.47
N ARG A 120 8.59 5.07 -16.26
CA ARG A 120 9.01 5.69 -15.01
C ARG A 120 10.42 5.26 -14.63
N SER A 121 11.21 6.22 -14.11
CA SER A 121 12.58 5.96 -13.66
C SER A 121 12.62 5.30 -12.27
N ALA A 122 13.72 4.63 -11.93
CA ALA A 122 13.93 4.08 -10.60
C ALA A 122 13.87 5.14 -9.49
N ALA A 123 14.29 6.38 -9.78
CA ALA A 123 14.16 7.50 -8.83
C ALA A 123 12.67 7.84 -8.56
N TYR A 124 11.85 7.85 -9.60
CA TYR A 124 10.40 8.03 -9.48
C TYR A 124 9.78 6.93 -8.62
N VAL A 125 10.20 5.67 -8.82
CA VAL A 125 9.70 4.52 -8.05
C VAL A 125 10.09 4.62 -6.57
N ARG A 126 11.33 5.03 -6.26
CA ARG A 126 11.75 5.26 -4.88
C ARG A 126 10.92 6.34 -4.19
N ASP A 127 10.66 7.46 -4.86
CA ASP A 127 9.77 8.50 -4.34
C ASP A 127 8.33 8.00 -4.17
N LEU A 128 7.85 7.18 -5.11
CA LEU A 128 6.53 6.56 -5.04
C LEU A 128 6.40 5.67 -3.80
N VAL A 129 7.35 4.78 -3.55
CA VAL A 129 7.36 3.88 -2.38
C VAL A 129 7.49 4.66 -1.08
N ARG A 130 8.32 5.70 -1.04
CA ARG A 130 8.49 6.56 0.14
C ARG A 130 7.20 7.31 0.50
N LEU A 131 6.51 7.83 -0.51
CA LEU A 131 5.24 8.55 -0.32
C LEU A 131 4.06 7.59 -0.10
N HIS A 132 4.09 6.40 -0.69
CA HIS A 132 3.03 5.40 -0.65
C HIS A 132 3.61 3.99 -0.46
N PRO A 133 4.07 3.64 0.76
CA PRO A 133 4.72 2.36 1.03
C PRO A 133 3.79 1.14 0.83
N GLY A 134 2.48 1.39 0.79
CA GLY A 134 1.48 0.40 0.37
C GLY A 134 1.68 -0.14 -1.05
N VAL A 135 2.38 0.59 -1.93
CA VAL A 135 2.75 0.10 -3.27
C VAL A 135 3.75 -1.05 -3.17
N LEU A 136 4.74 -0.95 -2.29
CA LEU A 136 5.70 -2.03 -2.04
C LEU A 136 5.02 -3.18 -1.29
N ALA A 137 4.13 -2.89 -0.34
CA ALA A 137 3.43 -3.92 0.41
C ALA A 137 2.45 -4.75 -0.47
N ALA A 138 1.84 -4.14 -1.50
CA ALA A 138 0.90 -4.81 -2.40
C ALA A 138 1.59 -5.85 -3.28
N ARG A 139 0.91 -6.96 -3.59
CA ARG A 139 1.42 -7.99 -4.52
C ARG A 139 1.63 -7.42 -5.93
N PRO A 140 2.68 -7.83 -6.68
CA PRO A 140 2.92 -7.32 -8.03
C PRO A 140 1.70 -7.48 -8.94
N GLU A 141 1.00 -8.61 -8.84
CA GLU A 141 -0.20 -8.89 -9.64
C GLU A 141 -1.34 -7.91 -9.31
N ALA A 142 -1.47 -7.54 -8.03
CA ALA A 142 -2.45 -6.54 -7.62
C ALA A 142 -2.08 -5.14 -8.13
N LEU A 143 -0.79 -4.82 -8.19
CA LEU A 143 -0.31 -3.55 -8.75
C LEU A 143 -0.56 -3.49 -10.27
N ASP A 144 -0.23 -4.56 -10.99
CA ASP A 144 -0.48 -4.69 -12.42
C ASP A 144 -1.97 -4.56 -12.75
N TRP A 145 -2.85 -5.26 -12.01
CA TRP A 145 -4.30 -5.15 -12.15
C TRP A 145 -4.78 -3.70 -11.92
N ARG A 146 -4.28 -3.02 -10.88
CA ARG A 146 -4.65 -1.62 -10.60
C ARG A 146 -4.24 -0.68 -11.73
N LEU A 147 -3.04 -0.86 -12.27
CA LEU A 147 -2.59 -0.08 -13.44
C LEU A 147 -3.42 -0.39 -14.67
N ALA A 148 -3.75 -1.65 -14.93
CA ALA A 148 -4.59 -2.04 -16.06
C ALA A 148 -5.96 -1.34 -15.98
N LEU A 149 -6.62 -1.35 -14.82
CA LEU A 149 -7.88 -0.65 -14.61
C LEU A 149 -7.75 0.87 -14.82
N LEU A 150 -6.69 1.48 -14.29
CA LEU A 150 -6.44 2.91 -14.50
C LEU A 150 -6.21 3.22 -15.99
N ARG A 151 -5.46 2.38 -16.72
CA ARG A 151 -5.22 2.53 -18.16
C ARG A 151 -6.51 2.35 -18.96
N GLU A 152 -7.35 1.37 -18.63
CA GLU A 152 -8.66 1.15 -19.25
C GLU A 152 -9.53 2.41 -19.09
N ALA A 153 -9.65 2.91 -17.86
CA ALA A 153 -10.38 4.13 -17.56
C ALA A 153 -9.80 5.36 -18.29
N GLY A 154 -8.47 5.51 -18.32
CA GLY A 154 -7.77 6.55 -19.08
C GLY A 154 -7.85 6.37 -20.61
N GLY A 155 -8.10 5.16 -21.08
CA GLY A 155 -8.35 4.84 -22.48
C GLY A 155 -9.63 5.50 -22.96
N ALA A 156 -10.69 5.43 -22.16
CA ALA A 156 -11.99 6.00 -22.45
C ALA A 156 -12.06 7.52 -22.31
N VAL A 157 -11.26 8.12 -21.42
CA VAL A 157 -11.32 9.56 -21.09
C VAL A 157 -9.97 10.24 -21.35
N ARG A 158 -9.90 11.11 -22.37
CA ARG A 158 -8.65 11.78 -22.80
C ARG A 158 -7.96 12.56 -21.68
N SER A 159 -8.71 13.29 -20.85
CA SER A 159 -8.16 14.06 -19.73
C SER A 159 -7.52 13.16 -18.67
N TRP A 160 -8.09 11.99 -18.42
CA TRP A 160 -7.54 11.00 -17.49
C TRP A 160 -6.27 10.35 -18.03
N ARG A 161 -6.19 10.09 -19.35
CA ARG A 161 -4.95 9.65 -19.98
C ARG A 161 -3.79 10.60 -19.70
N GLN A 162 -4.05 11.90 -19.84
CA GLN A 162 -3.06 12.95 -19.56
C GLN A 162 -2.72 13.02 -18.06
N GLU A 163 -3.73 12.88 -17.20
CA GLU A 163 -3.55 12.81 -15.74
C GLU A 163 -2.60 11.66 -15.36
N LEU A 164 -2.77 10.48 -15.95
CA LEU A 164 -1.92 9.32 -15.70
C LEU A 164 -0.52 9.49 -16.28
N ALA A 165 -0.38 9.95 -17.54
CA ALA A 165 0.91 10.14 -18.18
C ALA A 165 1.80 11.13 -17.40
N GLY A 166 1.22 12.25 -16.94
CA GLY A 166 1.91 13.28 -16.17
C GLY A 166 1.85 13.13 -14.66
N ALA A 167 1.34 12.01 -14.12
CA ALA A 167 1.16 11.86 -12.68
C ALA A 167 2.50 11.95 -11.93
N ALA A 168 2.54 12.81 -10.90
CA ALA A 168 3.63 12.82 -9.93
C ALA A 168 3.51 11.59 -8.99
N PRO A 169 4.61 11.13 -8.35
CA PRO A 169 4.61 9.95 -7.48
C PRO A 169 3.50 9.96 -6.42
N ARG A 170 3.26 11.12 -5.80
CA ARG A 170 2.18 11.29 -4.81
C ARG A 170 0.78 11.04 -5.36
N ARG A 171 0.53 11.47 -6.60
CA ARG A 171 -0.80 11.33 -7.22
C ARG A 171 -1.00 9.90 -7.70
N LEU A 172 -0.01 9.34 -8.39
CA LEU A 172 -0.07 7.95 -8.85
C LEU A 172 -0.15 6.98 -7.66
N GLY A 173 0.64 7.18 -6.62
CA GLY A 173 0.61 6.36 -5.42
C GLY A 173 -0.75 6.37 -4.74
N ALA A 174 -1.40 7.53 -4.63
CA ALA A 174 -2.76 7.61 -4.08
C ALA A 174 -3.78 6.80 -4.88
N LEU A 175 -3.68 6.78 -6.22
CA LEU A 175 -4.51 5.94 -7.09
C LEU A 175 -4.18 4.46 -6.89
N LEU A 176 -2.89 4.11 -6.89
CA LEU A 176 -2.41 2.73 -6.77
C LEU A 176 -2.66 2.12 -5.40
N THR A 177 -2.84 2.92 -4.34
CA THR A 177 -3.17 2.43 -3.00
C THR A 177 -4.65 2.62 -2.65
N ALA A 178 -5.47 3.10 -3.59
CA ALA A 178 -6.89 3.27 -3.35
C ALA A 178 -7.60 1.92 -3.11
N PRO A 179 -8.65 1.88 -2.28
CA PRO A 179 -9.49 0.70 -2.13
C PRO A 179 -10.06 0.24 -3.48
N LYS A 180 -10.21 -1.08 -3.67
CA LYS A 180 -10.78 -1.66 -4.90
C LYS A 180 -12.10 -0.99 -5.28
N ARG A 181 -13.02 -0.87 -4.33
CA ARG A 181 -14.31 -0.17 -4.48
C ARG A 181 -14.17 1.24 -5.05
N SER A 182 -13.21 2.03 -4.55
CA SER A 182 -12.97 3.39 -5.05
C SER A 182 -12.46 3.41 -6.49
N LEU A 183 -11.65 2.42 -6.89
CA LEU A 183 -11.19 2.27 -8.27
C LEU A 183 -12.34 1.85 -9.19
N LEU A 184 -13.23 0.96 -8.75
CA LEU A 184 -14.41 0.54 -9.51
C LEU A 184 -15.36 1.71 -9.81
N ARG A 185 -15.36 2.77 -9.00
CA ARG A 185 -16.09 4.00 -9.32
C ARG A 185 -15.63 4.62 -10.64
N LEU A 186 -14.33 4.56 -10.97
CA LEU A 186 -13.83 5.05 -12.26
C LEU A 186 -14.40 4.25 -13.42
N LYS A 187 -14.43 2.92 -13.29
CA LYS A 187 -15.00 2.03 -14.32
C LYS A 187 -16.49 2.30 -14.52
N TYR A 188 -17.26 2.35 -13.42
CA TYR A 188 -18.67 2.71 -13.46
C TYR A 188 -18.92 4.08 -14.14
N THR A 189 -18.11 5.09 -13.79
CA THR A 189 -18.19 6.44 -14.36
C THR A 189 -18.01 6.44 -15.88
N VAL A 190 -17.07 5.63 -16.36
CA VAL A 190 -16.80 5.44 -17.80
C VAL A 190 -17.96 4.74 -18.49
N GLU A 191 -18.48 3.65 -17.92
CA GLU A 191 -19.61 2.89 -18.48
C GLU A 191 -20.90 3.73 -18.57
N ARG A 192 -21.11 4.64 -17.61
CA ARG A 192 -22.23 5.58 -17.62
C ARG A 192 -22.00 6.81 -18.51
N GLY A 193 -20.84 6.92 -19.17
CA GLY A 193 -20.50 8.03 -20.06
C GLY A 193 -20.36 9.39 -19.36
N SER A 194 -20.17 9.39 -18.04
CA SER A 194 -20.22 10.61 -17.21
C SER A 194 -18.92 10.81 -16.46
N ALA A 195 -17.86 11.28 -17.13
CA ALA A 195 -16.56 11.57 -16.51
C ALA A 195 -16.27 13.09 -16.36
N PRO A 196 -17.06 13.85 -15.59
CA PRO A 196 -16.91 15.30 -15.50
C PRO A 196 -15.70 15.75 -14.66
N LEU A 197 -15.06 14.84 -13.92
CA LEU A 197 -14.01 15.14 -12.95
C LEU A 197 -12.78 14.28 -13.17
N GLY A 198 -11.62 14.70 -12.64
CA GLY A 198 -10.38 13.91 -12.64
C GLY A 198 -10.47 12.66 -11.77
N MET A 199 -9.61 11.67 -12.03
CA MET A 199 -9.64 10.36 -11.36
C MET A 199 -9.53 10.50 -9.84
N ALA A 200 -8.58 11.31 -9.38
CA ALA A 200 -8.35 11.53 -7.95
C ALA A 200 -9.55 12.19 -7.24
N ALA A 201 -10.38 12.96 -7.95
CA ALA A 201 -11.57 13.56 -7.34
C ALA A 201 -12.65 12.50 -7.07
N ILE A 202 -12.88 11.60 -8.03
CA ILE A 202 -13.86 10.51 -7.93
C ILE A 202 -13.50 9.53 -6.82
N ILE A 203 -12.22 9.14 -6.73
CA ILE A 203 -11.74 8.19 -5.72
C ILE A 203 -11.82 8.75 -4.31
N ARG A 204 -11.70 10.07 -4.13
CA ARG A 204 -11.68 10.73 -2.81
C ARG A 204 -13.05 10.99 -2.20
N TRP A 205 -14.14 10.92 -2.97
CA TRP A 205 -15.47 11.07 -2.37
C TRP A 205 -15.69 10.02 -1.29
N SER A 206 -16.33 10.43 -0.20
CA SER A 206 -16.83 9.48 0.79
C SER A 206 -17.86 8.54 0.16
N ASP A 207 -18.07 7.36 0.74
CA ASP A 207 -19.11 6.44 0.26
C ASP A 207 -20.51 7.08 0.29
N ALA A 208 -20.79 7.93 1.28
CA ALA A 208 -22.06 8.65 1.38
C ALA A 208 -22.24 9.67 0.25
N GLU A 209 -21.21 10.50 -0.01
CA GLU A 209 -21.24 11.46 -1.11
C GLU A 209 -21.34 10.77 -2.48
N TRP A 210 -20.63 9.65 -2.64
CA TRP A 210 -20.69 8.86 -3.86
C TRP A 210 -22.07 8.24 -4.07
N ALA A 211 -22.64 7.59 -3.06
CA ALA A 211 -23.96 6.95 -3.14
C ALA A 211 -25.08 7.96 -3.42
N ALA A 212 -25.00 9.17 -2.85
CA ALA A 212 -25.98 10.23 -3.12
C ALA A 212 -25.97 10.70 -4.58
N ARG A 213 -24.82 10.64 -5.26
CA ARG A 213 -24.65 11.05 -6.66
C ARG A 213 -24.88 9.91 -7.65
N GLN A 214 -24.58 8.68 -7.23
CA GLN A 214 -24.59 7.48 -8.06
C GLN A 214 -25.31 6.35 -7.31
N PRO A 215 -26.65 6.45 -7.15
CA PRO A 215 -27.43 5.50 -6.35
C PRO A 215 -27.34 4.07 -6.88
N ASP A 216 -27.20 3.89 -8.19
CA ASP A 216 -27.15 2.57 -8.83
C ASP A 216 -25.78 1.89 -8.75
N PHE A 217 -24.75 2.57 -8.23
CA PHE A 217 -23.40 2.02 -8.16
C PHE A 217 -23.33 0.76 -7.30
N ALA A 218 -24.06 0.71 -6.17
CA ALA A 218 -23.96 -0.42 -5.26
C ALA A 218 -24.50 -1.72 -5.87
N ALA A 219 -25.61 -1.62 -6.63
CA ALA A 219 -26.16 -2.76 -7.38
C ALA A 219 -25.19 -3.19 -8.49
N TRP A 220 -24.72 -2.22 -9.29
CA TRP A 220 -23.75 -2.49 -10.35
C TRP A 220 -22.44 -3.11 -9.82
N GLU A 221 -21.92 -2.65 -8.68
CA GLU A 221 -20.69 -3.18 -8.09
C GLU A 221 -20.88 -4.64 -7.66
N ALA A 222 -22.04 -4.98 -7.10
CA ALA A 222 -22.35 -6.37 -6.72
C ALA A 222 -22.40 -7.28 -7.95
N ASP A 223 -23.07 -6.85 -9.03
CA ASP A 223 -23.17 -7.60 -10.28
C ASP A 223 -21.78 -7.78 -10.93
N PHE A 224 -20.99 -6.70 -10.96
CA PHE A 224 -19.62 -6.72 -11.50
C PHE A 224 -18.72 -7.70 -10.74
N LEU A 225 -18.75 -7.66 -9.41
CA LEU A 225 -17.93 -8.56 -8.58
C LEU A 225 -18.41 -10.01 -8.66
N ALA A 226 -19.72 -10.25 -8.83
CA ALA A 226 -20.25 -11.58 -9.07
C ALA A 226 -19.77 -12.15 -10.40
N LEU A 227 -19.73 -11.31 -11.45
CA LEU A 227 -19.20 -11.69 -12.76
C LEU A 227 -17.70 -12.02 -12.68
N GLU A 228 -16.89 -11.16 -12.07
CA GLU A 228 -15.44 -11.43 -11.89
C GLU A 228 -15.20 -12.74 -11.12
N ALA A 229 -16.01 -13.02 -10.09
CA ALA A 229 -15.89 -14.25 -9.33
C ALA A 229 -16.29 -15.49 -10.14
N ALA A 230 -17.32 -15.40 -10.97
CA ALA A 230 -17.75 -16.47 -11.86
C ALA A 230 -16.70 -16.77 -12.95
N GLU A 231 -16.13 -15.74 -13.56
CA GLU A 231 -15.05 -15.88 -14.55
C GLU A 231 -13.81 -16.54 -13.93
N ALA A 232 -13.39 -16.08 -12.74
CA ALA A 232 -12.25 -16.68 -12.04
C ALA A 232 -12.48 -18.15 -11.68
N ALA A 233 -13.71 -18.54 -11.32
CA ALA A 233 -14.06 -19.93 -11.04
C ALA A 233 -13.98 -20.80 -12.30
N LEU A 234 -14.46 -20.29 -13.43
CA LEU A 234 -14.46 -20.98 -14.72
C LEU A 234 -13.03 -21.16 -15.27
N ASP A 235 -12.16 -20.15 -15.11
CA ASP A 235 -10.75 -20.27 -15.47
C ASP A 235 -10.01 -21.29 -14.59
N ALA A 236 -10.32 -21.36 -13.29
CA ALA A 236 -9.75 -22.36 -12.39
C ALA A 236 -10.17 -23.79 -12.79
N GLU A 237 -11.43 -23.99 -13.18
CA GLU A 237 -11.95 -25.27 -13.66
C GLU A 237 -11.25 -25.70 -14.96
N ARG A 238 -11.11 -24.79 -15.93
CA ARG A 238 -10.39 -25.06 -17.19
C ARG A 238 -8.92 -25.41 -16.98
N LEU A 239 -8.25 -24.72 -16.07
CA LEU A 239 -6.86 -25.03 -15.70
C LEU A 239 -6.74 -26.40 -15.02
N SER A 240 -7.72 -26.80 -14.20
CA SER A 240 -7.75 -28.13 -13.60
C SER A 240 -8.00 -29.24 -14.62
N GLU A 241 -8.83 -29.00 -15.63
CA GLU A 241 -9.06 -29.95 -16.72
C GLU A 241 -7.80 -30.13 -17.57
N TRP A 242 -7.05 -29.05 -17.81
CA TRP A 242 -5.79 -29.11 -18.56
C TRP A 242 -4.66 -29.77 -17.77
N ALA A 243 -4.64 -29.63 -16.44
CA ALA A 243 -3.69 -30.34 -15.57
C ALA A 243 -3.92 -31.86 -15.51
N LEU A 244 -5.11 -32.33 -15.92
CA LEU A 244 -5.48 -33.75 -15.98
C LEU A 244 -5.24 -34.40 -17.35
N LEU A 245 -4.83 -33.62 -18.36
CA LEU A 245 -4.44 -34.18 -19.65
C LEU A 245 -3.04 -34.81 -19.54
N PRO A 246 -2.85 -36.07 -19.98
CA PRO A 246 -1.52 -36.68 -19.97
C PRO A 246 -0.58 -35.87 -20.86
N LEU A 247 0.56 -35.47 -20.32
CA LEU A 247 1.69 -34.94 -21.10
C LEU A 247 2.09 -36.03 -22.09
N THR A 248 1.71 -35.84 -23.36
CA THR A 248 2.09 -36.70 -24.49
C THR A 248 3.28 -36.10 -25.21
#